data_AF-A0A382WDD4-F1
#
_entry.id   AF-A0A382WDD4-F1
#
_cell.length_a   1.000
_cell.length_b   1.000
_cell.length_c   1.000
_cell.angle_alpha   90.00
_cell.angle_beta   90.00
_cell.angle_gamma   90.00
#
_symmetry.space_group_name_H-M   'P 1'
#
loop_
_entity.id
_entity.type
_entity.pdbx_description
1 polymer ?
#
loop_
_entity_poly.entity_id
_entity_poly.type
_entity_poly.pdbx_seq_one_letter_code
_entity_poly.pdbx_strand_id
1 'polypeptide(L)'
;MLALYLCVLLAFGIFGYRSRQADSEEDYYLASRSQGWIVSSLTIMATFFSSFALLGAPGMVYRDGVVFALFSLNVPVAGVAIYLLGARIRRAGRDGGFLTPADMIAHHYKAPVSLRLLVALVGLLYAVPYVVMQIQAGGIVSQQLFGREAFETGACVLALITMLYIMV
;
A
#
# COMPACT_ATOMS: atom_id res chain seq x y z
N MET A 1 -6.26 -23.94 4.01
CA MET A 1 -6.29 -22.82 3.04
C MET A 1 -5.50 -21.61 3.53
N LEU A 2 -5.81 -21.02 4.70
CA LEU A 2 -5.09 -19.84 5.22
C LEU A 2 -3.58 -20.07 5.39
N ALA A 3 -3.16 -21.13 6.08
CA ALA A 3 -1.73 -21.42 6.28
C ALA A 3 -0.96 -21.58 4.95
N LEU A 4 -1.57 -22.26 3.96
CA LEU A 4 -1.00 -22.39 2.61
C LEU A 4 -0.82 -21.03 1.94
N TYR A 5 -1.84 -20.16 2.00
CA TYR A 5 -1.77 -18.80 1.47
C TYR A 5 -0.65 -17.98 2.13
N LEU A 6 -0.50 -18.06 3.46
CA LEU A 6 0.57 -17.38 4.19
C LEU A 6 1.96 -17.90 3.82
N CYS A 7 2.12 -19.22 3.67
CA CYS A 7 3.37 -19.81 3.21
C CYS A 7 3.74 -19.36 1.79
N VAL A 8 2.75 -19.28 0.89
CA VAL A 8 2.94 -18.78 -0.48
C VAL A 8 3.36 -17.31 -0.47
N LEU A 9 2.74 -16.47 0.37
CA LEU A 9 3.13 -15.07 0.53
C LEU A 9 4.60 -14.94 1.00
N LEU A 10 4.98 -15.68 2.03
CA LEU A 10 6.37 -15.67 2.52
C LEU A 10 7.36 -16.19 1.47
N ALA A 11 6.97 -17.22 0.71
CA ALA A 11 7.79 -17.71 -0.40
C ALA A 11 7.99 -16.65 -1.48
N PHE A 12 6.96 -15.85 -1.79
CA PHE A 12 7.11 -14.72 -2.71
C PHE A 12 8.00 -13.62 -2.16
N GLY A 13 7.94 -13.33 -0.85
CA GLY A 13 8.87 -12.40 -0.19
C GLY A 13 10.32 -12.87 -0.35
N ILE A 14 10.61 -14.12 0.05
CA ILE A 14 11.95 -14.74 -0.12
C ILE A 14 12.40 -14.74 -1.58
N PHE A 15 11.51 -15.05 -2.52
CA PHE A 15 11.84 -15.00 -3.95
C PHE A 15 12.17 -13.56 -4.39
N GLY A 16 11.42 -12.58 -3.93
CA GLY A 16 11.69 -11.15 -4.14
C GLY A 16 13.03 -10.73 -3.56
N TYR A 17 13.32 -11.07 -2.30
CA TYR A 17 14.61 -10.85 -1.63
C TYR A 17 15.77 -11.35 -2.48
N ARG A 18 15.65 -12.59 -2.98
CA ARG A 18 16.72 -13.26 -3.73
C ARG A 18 16.84 -12.76 -5.17
N SER A 19 15.81 -12.11 -5.69
CA SER A 19 15.78 -11.54 -7.04
C SER A 19 16.26 -10.09 -7.09
N ARG A 20 16.72 -9.54 -5.95
CA ARG A 20 17.34 -8.21 -5.88
C ARG A 20 18.52 -8.11 -6.85
N GLN A 21 18.58 -7.03 -7.61
CA GLN A 21 19.63 -6.80 -8.59
C GLN A 21 20.85 -6.14 -7.97
N ALA A 22 20.65 -5.37 -6.88
CA ALA A 22 21.70 -4.68 -6.16
C ALA A 22 21.29 -4.50 -4.69
N ASP A 23 22.28 -4.40 -3.80
CA ASP A 23 22.03 -4.01 -2.41
C ASP A 23 21.95 -2.47 -2.32
N SER A 24 20.89 -1.91 -2.89
CA SER A 24 20.68 -0.46 -2.98
C SER A 24 19.26 -0.05 -2.58
N GLU A 25 19.11 1.17 -2.09
CA GLU A 25 17.80 1.75 -1.75
C GLU A 25 16.89 1.84 -2.99
N GLU A 26 17.44 2.07 -4.17
CA GLU A 26 16.68 2.10 -5.42
C GLU A 26 16.12 0.71 -5.77
N ASP A 27 16.88 -0.36 -5.51
CA ASP A 27 16.38 -1.72 -5.72
C ASP A 27 15.26 -2.06 -4.73
N TYR A 28 15.42 -1.68 -3.47
CA TYR A 28 14.40 -1.91 -2.44
C TYR A 28 13.10 -1.14 -2.70
N TYR A 29 13.19 0.18 -2.95
CA TYR A 29 12.00 1.03 -3.08
C TYR A 29 11.39 1.05 -4.48
N LEU A 30 12.21 0.85 -5.53
CA LEU A 30 11.77 1.00 -6.93
C LEU A 30 12.00 -0.24 -7.78
N ALA A 31 12.50 -1.35 -7.22
CA ALA A 31 12.84 -2.58 -7.94
C ALA A 31 13.73 -2.29 -9.17
N SER A 32 14.74 -1.44 -8.98
CA SER A 32 15.66 -0.97 -10.03
C SER A 32 14.92 -0.36 -11.24
N ARG A 33 13.71 0.17 -11.03
CA ARG A 33 12.81 0.74 -12.04
C ARG A 33 12.48 -0.23 -13.19
N SER A 34 12.66 -1.54 -12.96
CA SER A 34 12.52 -2.60 -13.95
C SER A 34 11.07 -3.06 -14.14
N GLN A 35 10.18 -2.74 -13.19
CA GLN A 35 8.79 -3.18 -13.20
C GLN A 35 8.02 -2.66 -14.44
N GLY A 36 7.48 -3.59 -15.22
CA GLY A 36 6.60 -3.27 -16.35
C GLY A 36 5.25 -2.68 -15.91
N TRP A 37 4.52 -2.10 -16.86
CA TRP A 37 3.23 -1.43 -16.58
C TRP A 37 2.17 -2.37 -15.99
N ILE A 38 2.17 -3.66 -16.35
CA ILE A 38 1.23 -4.65 -15.83
C ILE A 38 1.44 -4.84 -14.33
N VAL A 39 2.67 -5.14 -13.92
CA VAL A 39 3.02 -5.34 -12.50
C VAL A 39 2.73 -4.07 -11.70
N SER A 40 3.15 -2.90 -12.19
CA SER A 40 2.84 -1.63 -11.54
C SER A 40 1.33 -1.40 -11.39
N SER A 41 0.52 -1.72 -12.41
CA SER A 41 -0.93 -1.56 -12.35
C SER A 41 -1.58 -2.50 -11.34
N LEU A 42 -1.12 -3.76 -11.27
CA LEU A 42 -1.58 -4.73 -10.28
C LEU A 42 -1.21 -4.31 -8.86
N THR A 43 -0.01 -3.78 -8.64
CA THR A 43 0.41 -3.25 -7.33
C THR A 43 -0.45 -2.07 -6.90
N ILE A 44 -0.73 -1.14 -7.82
CA ILE A 44 -1.63 -0.01 -7.57
C ILE A 44 -3.04 -0.52 -7.20
N MET A 45 -3.57 -1.49 -7.95
CA MET A 45 -4.88 -2.07 -7.67
C MET A 45 -4.91 -2.78 -6.31
N ALA A 46 -3.87 -3.56 -5.98
CA ALA A 46 -3.73 -4.20 -4.67
C ALA A 46 -3.71 -3.17 -3.54
N THR A 47 -3.13 -1.99 -3.77
CA THR A 47 -3.12 -0.88 -2.80
C THR A 47 -4.52 -0.30 -2.58
N PHE A 48 -5.38 -0.27 -3.61
CA PHE A 48 -6.77 0.18 -3.47
C PHE A 48 -7.62 -0.78 -2.63
N PHE A 49 -7.35 -2.09 -2.70
CA PHE A 49 -8.04 -3.08 -1.88
C PHE A 49 -7.54 -3.04 -0.43
N SER A 50 -8.25 -2.28 0.39
CA SER A 50 -7.91 -2.03 1.80
C SER A 50 -8.99 -2.53 2.76
N SER A 51 -8.72 -2.38 4.07
CA SER A 51 -9.69 -2.58 5.15
C SER A 51 -10.98 -1.80 4.93
N PHE A 52 -10.87 -0.57 4.42
CA PHE A 52 -12.04 0.23 4.06
C PHE A 52 -12.84 -0.45 2.95
N ALA A 53 -12.19 -0.94 1.90
CA ALA A 53 -12.89 -1.60 0.80
C ALA A 53 -13.59 -2.91 1.26
N LEU A 54 -12.96 -3.67 2.17
CA LEU A 54 -13.44 -4.98 2.59
C LEU A 54 -14.46 -4.94 3.74
N LEU A 55 -14.25 -4.07 4.74
CA LEU A 55 -15.10 -4.00 5.93
C LEU A 55 -15.88 -2.69 6.01
N GLY A 56 -15.25 -1.57 5.68
CA GLY A 56 -15.84 -0.24 5.83
C GLY A 56 -16.99 0.01 4.86
N ALA A 57 -16.73 -0.12 3.55
CA ALA A 57 -17.69 0.21 2.51
C ALA A 57 -18.97 -0.65 2.56
N PRO A 58 -18.90 -1.99 2.72
CA PRO A 58 -20.12 -2.79 2.90
C PRO A 58 -20.90 -2.42 4.16
N GLY A 59 -20.20 -2.15 5.28
CA GLY A 59 -20.83 -1.73 6.53
C GLY A 59 -21.56 -0.39 6.41
N MET A 60 -20.96 0.56 5.69
CA MET A 60 -21.58 1.85 5.41
C MET A 60 -22.79 1.71 4.47
N VAL A 61 -22.71 0.85 3.44
CA VAL A 61 -23.89 0.56 2.58
C VAL A 61 -25.01 -0.08 3.38
N TYR A 62 -24.69 -0.99 4.30
CA TYR A 62 -25.68 -1.63 5.17
C TYR A 62 -26.39 -0.61 6.08
N ARG A 63 -25.66 0.37 6.63
CA ARG A 63 -26.20 1.37 7.55
C ARG A 63 -26.87 2.56 6.86
N ASP A 64 -26.20 3.12 5.86
CA ASP A 64 -26.54 4.41 5.22
C ASP A 64 -27.23 4.21 3.86
N GLY A 65 -27.38 2.96 3.43
CA GLY A 65 -28.09 2.56 2.22
C GLY A 65 -27.22 2.53 0.96
N VAL A 66 -27.85 2.13 -0.16
CA VAL A 66 -27.17 1.92 -1.45
C VAL A 66 -26.52 3.18 -2.03
N VAL A 67 -26.92 4.37 -1.59
CA VAL A 67 -26.32 5.64 -2.03
C VAL A 67 -24.82 5.67 -1.72
N PHE A 68 -24.39 5.08 -0.60
CA PHE A 68 -22.98 4.98 -0.27
C PHE A 68 -22.19 4.12 -1.27
N ALA A 69 -22.84 3.18 -1.98
CA ALA A 69 -22.17 2.38 -2.99
C ALA A 69 -21.61 3.23 -4.15
N LEU A 70 -22.19 4.42 -4.39
CA LEU A 70 -21.67 5.40 -5.35
C LEU A 70 -20.29 5.92 -4.96
N PHE A 71 -19.89 5.84 -3.68
CA PHE A 71 -18.53 6.16 -3.25
C PHE A 71 -17.47 5.32 -3.98
N SER A 72 -17.84 4.10 -4.41
CA SER A 72 -16.97 3.22 -5.21
C SER A 72 -16.58 3.83 -6.57
N LEU A 73 -17.32 4.83 -7.07
CA LEU A 73 -16.96 5.57 -8.29
C LEU A 73 -15.63 6.35 -8.15
N ASN A 74 -15.13 6.56 -6.94
CA ASN A 74 -13.78 7.10 -6.73
C ASN A 74 -12.69 6.19 -7.32
N VAL A 75 -12.89 4.87 -7.34
CA VAL A 75 -11.90 3.91 -7.86
C VAL A 75 -11.65 4.11 -9.37
N PRO A 76 -12.66 4.11 -10.27
CA PRO A 76 -12.41 4.37 -11.68
C PRO A 76 -11.90 5.78 -11.94
N VAL A 77 -12.36 6.79 -11.21
CA VAL A 77 -11.85 8.17 -11.33
C VAL A 77 -10.36 8.23 -10.97
N ALA A 78 -9.96 7.61 -9.86
CA ALA A 78 -8.55 7.53 -9.47
C ALA A 78 -7.73 6.71 -10.47
N GLY A 79 -8.29 5.62 -11.01
CA GLY A 79 -7.67 4.83 -12.08
C GLY A 79 -7.38 5.66 -13.34
N VAL A 80 -8.33 6.49 -13.77
CA VAL A 80 -8.15 7.43 -14.89
C VAL A 80 -7.08 8.47 -14.56
N ALA A 81 -7.10 9.05 -13.36
CA ALA A 81 -6.07 10.00 -12.94
C ALA A 81 -4.67 9.38 -12.96
N ILE A 82 -4.53 8.15 -12.47
CA ILE A 82 -3.27 7.39 -12.49
C ILE A 82 -2.84 7.08 -13.93
N TYR A 83 -3.76 6.70 -14.81
CA TYR A 83 -3.44 6.47 -16.22
C TYR A 83 -2.92 7.74 -16.91
N LEU A 84 -3.59 8.88 -16.69
CA LEU A 84 -3.25 10.16 -17.33
C LEU A 84 -2.00 10.83 -16.76
N LEU A 85 -1.81 10.75 -15.44
CA LEU A 85 -0.73 11.45 -14.72
C LEU A 85 0.44 10.53 -14.40
N GLY A 86 0.19 9.25 -14.16
CA GLY A 86 1.19 8.28 -13.69
C GLY A 86 2.35 8.10 -14.65
N ALA A 87 2.12 8.09 -15.97
CA ALA A 87 3.19 8.02 -16.95
C ALA A 87 4.14 9.24 -16.89
N ARG A 88 3.58 10.44 -16.69
CA ARG A 88 4.37 11.68 -16.54
C ARG A 88 5.14 11.69 -15.23
N ILE A 89 4.48 11.32 -14.14
CA ILE A 89 5.11 11.23 -12.82
C ILE A 89 6.25 10.20 -12.83
N ARG A 90 6.03 9.03 -13.43
CA ARG A 90 7.04 7.96 -13.57
C ARG A 90 8.23 8.43 -14.39
N ARG A 91 8.01 9.16 -15.49
CA ARG A 91 9.11 9.73 -16.29
C ARG A 91 9.87 10.79 -15.50
N ALA A 92 9.19 11.75 -14.88
CA ALA A 92 9.84 12.78 -14.06
C ALA A 92 10.65 12.20 -12.89
N GLY A 93 10.12 11.17 -12.22
CA GLY A 93 10.83 10.44 -11.17
C GLY A 93 12.07 9.71 -11.68
N ARG A 94 12.06 9.21 -12.92
CA ARG A 94 13.22 8.54 -13.55
C ARG A 94 14.28 9.54 -14.00
N ASP A 95 13.86 10.62 -14.66
CA ASP A 95 14.77 11.63 -15.20
C ASP A 95 15.48 12.41 -14.08
N GLY A 96 14.79 12.65 -12.96
CA GLY A 96 15.35 13.34 -11.79
C GLY A 96 15.99 12.42 -10.74
N GLY A 97 15.99 11.09 -10.95
CA GLY A 97 16.57 10.14 -10.00
C GLY A 97 15.92 10.15 -8.61
N PHE A 98 14.67 10.60 -8.48
CA PHE A 98 14.00 10.74 -7.19
C PHE A 98 13.57 9.38 -6.64
N LEU A 99 13.83 9.16 -5.35
CA LEU A 99 13.36 7.99 -4.60
C LEU A 99 12.00 8.26 -3.94
N THR A 100 11.78 9.48 -3.44
CA THR A 100 10.54 9.83 -2.73
C THR A 100 9.75 10.93 -3.44
N PRO A 101 8.40 10.97 -3.28
CA PRO A 101 7.60 12.09 -3.75
C PRO A 101 8.00 13.43 -3.11
N ALA A 102 8.49 13.41 -1.87
CA ALA A 102 8.99 14.60 -1.18
C ALA A 102 10.20 15.22 -1.90
N ASP A 103 11.12 14.39 -2.40
CA ASP A 103 12.28 14.84 -3.18
C ASP A 103 11.85 15.46 -4.50
N MET A 104 10.92 14.79 -5.19
CA MET A 104 10.39 15.24 -6.48
C MET A 104 9.67 16.60 -6.34
N ILE A 105 8.85 16.77 -5.30
CA ILE A 105 8.14 18.02 -5.03
C ILE A 105 9.11 19.12 -4.63
N ALA A 106 10.03 18.85 -3.70
CA ALA A 106 11.01 19.83 -3.25
C ALA A 106 11.90 20.31 -4.41
N HIS A 107 12.32 19.39 -5.29
CA HIS A 107 13.09 19.73 -6.48
C HIS A 107 12.27 20.57 -7.48
N HIS A 108 11.03 20.17 -7.76
CA HIS A 108 10.16 20.89 -8.70
C HIS A 108 9.96 22.36 -8.32
N TYR A 109 9.76 22.64 -7.02
CA TYR A 109 9.57 23.99 -6.50
C TYR A 109 10.87 24.72 -6.12
N LYS A 110 12.04 24.09 -6.29
CA LYS A 110 13.33 24.60 -5.78
C LYS A 110 13.23 24.99 -4.30
N ALA A 111 12.48 24.21 -3.54
CA ALA A 111 12.03 24.57 -2.21
C ALA A 111 13.09 24.24 -1.15
N PRO A 112 13.07 24.97 -0.01
CA PRO A 112 13.93 24.65 1.12
C PRO A 112 13.60 23.27 1.71
N VAL A 113 14.54 22.74 2.51
CA VAL A 113 14.42 21.44 3.21
C VAL A 113 13.12 21.34 4.04
N SER A 114 12.58 22.47 4.52
CA SER A 114 11.32 22.50 5.26
C SER A 114 10.14 21.97 4.46
N LEU A 115 10.04 22.23 3.14
CA LEU A 115 8.95 21.68 2.33
C LEU A 115 9.09 20.17 2.16
N ARG A 116 10.32 19.67 1.96
CA ARG A 116 10.62 18.25 1.89
C ARG A 116 10.20 17.53 3.18
N LEU A 117 10.55 18.10 4.33
CA LEU A 117 10.17 17.58 5.65
C LEU A 117 8.66 17.65 5.87
N LEU A 118 7.99 18.72 5.44
CA LEU A 118 6.54 18.84 5.53
C LEU A 118 5.84 17.75 4.73
N VAL A 119 6.24 17.52 3.48
CA VAL A 119 5.65 16.47 2.63
C VAL A 119 5.90 15.09 3.23
N ALA A 120 7.12 14.83 3.72
CA ALA A 120 7.45 13.58 4.39
C ALA A 120 6.62 13.37 5.67
N LEU A 121 6.44 14.42 6.48
CA LEU A 121 5.64 14.37 7.70
C LEU A 121 4.16 14.13 7.40
N VAL A 122 3.59 14.80 6.41
CA VAL A 122 2.21 14.55 5.98
C VAL A 122 2.03 13.11 5.52
N GLY A 123 3.00 12.58 4.74
CA GLY A 123 3.00 11.18 4.33
C GLY A 123 3.06 10.21 5.51
N LEU A 124 3.92 10.49 6.51
CA LEU A 124 4.03 9.70 7.73
C LEU A 124 2.74 9.71 8.55
N LEU A 125 2.17 10.90 8.76
CA LEU A 125 0.92 11.08 9.51
C LEU A 125 -0.28 10.42 8.81
N TYR A 126 -0.22 10.23 7.50
CA TYR A 126 -1.18 9.42 6.76
C TYR A 126 -0.90 7.92 6.90
N ALA A 127 0.35 7.50 6.75
CA ALA A 127 0.74 6.09 6.70
C ALA A 127 0.49 5.35 8.02
N VAL A 128 0.80 5.97 9.16
CA VAL A 128 0.64 5.34 10.49
C VAL A 128 -0.81 4.93 10.76
N PRO A 129 -1.81 5.85 10.75
CA PRO A 129 -3.19 5.47 10.99
C PRO A 129 -3.72 4.54 9.90
N TYR A 130 -3.25 4.69 8.65
CA TYR A 130 -3.63 3.79 7.57
C TYR A 130 -3.22 2.34 7.88
N VAL A 131 -1.97 2.10 8.29
CA VAL A 131 -1.48 0.77 8.67
C VAL A 131 -2.24 0.21 9.88
N VAL A 132 -2.52 1.06 10.88
CA VAL A 132 -3.30 0.66 12.07
C VAL A 132 -4.70 0.15 11.66
N MET A 133 -5.39 0.83 10.75
CA MET A 133 -6.69 0.38 10.24
C MET A 133 -6.61 -0.99 9.55
N GLN A 134 -5.53 -1.26 8.80
CA GLN A 134 -5.33 -2.55 8.14
C GLN A 134 -5.14 -3.69 9.15
N ILE A 135 -4.31 -3.47 10.18
CA ILE A 135 -4.06 -4.47 11.24
C ILE A 135 -5.34 -4.73 12.05
N GLN A 136 -6.07 -3.67 12.40
CA GLN A 136 -7.34 -3.78 13.10
C GLN A 136 -8.38 -4.58 12.31
N ALA A 137 -8.47 -4.35 10.99
CA ALA A 137 -9.34 -5.14 10.12
C ALA A 137 -8.98 -6.63 10.13
N GLY A 138 -7.69 -6.97 10.13
CA GLY A 138 -7.22 -8.34 10.30
C GLY A 138 -7.68 -8.97 11.62
N GLY A 139 -7.57 -8.23 12.72
CA GLY A 139 -8.08 -8.64 14.03
C GLY A 139 -9.59 -8.88 14.03
N ILE A 140 -10.37 -7.97 13.42
CA ILE A 140 -11.84 -8.10 13.30
C ILE A 140 -12.20 -9.36 12.50
N VAL A 141 -11.54 -9.61 11.37
CA VAL A 141 -11.78 -10.80 10.55
C VAL A 141 -11.44 -12.07 11.33
N SER A 142 -10.30 -12.09 12.03
CA SER A 142 -9.91 -13.20 12.91
C SER A 142 -10.97 -13.47 13.98
N GLN A 143 -11.47 -12.43 14.63
CA GLN A 143 -12.50 -12.52 15.66
C GLN A 143 -13.80 -13.14 15.12
N GLN A 144 -14.20 -12.76 13.90
CA GLN A 144 -15.40 -13.31 13.27
C GLN A 144 -15.25 -14.78 12.86
N LEU A 145 -14.04 -15.20 12.49
CA LEU A 145 -13.77 -16.58 12.04
C LEU A 145 -13.48 -17.55 13.18
N PHE A 146 -12.76 -17.12 14.22
CA PHE A 146 -12.19 -17.99 15.25
C PHE A 146 -12.70 -17.71 16.67
N GLY A 147 -13.53 -16.70 16.86
CA GLY A 147 -14.15 -16.36 18.15
C GLY A 147 -13.60 -15.08 18.78
N ARG A 148 -14.26 -14.60 19.85
CA ARG A 148 -14.03 -13.27 20.43
C ARG A 148 -12.59 -13.04 20.91
N GLU A 149 -11.96 -14.07 21.47
CA GLU A 149 -10.59 -14.00 22.00
C GLU A 149 -9.51 -13.99 20.90
N ALA A 150 -9.88 -14.23 19.63
CA ALA A 150 -8.92 -14.33 18.54
C ALA A 150 -8.53 -12.99 17.89
N PHE A 151 -9.03 -11.86 18.42
CA PHE A 151 -8.72 -10.53 17.88
C PHE A 151 -7.23 -10.20 18.03
N GLU A 152 -6.69 -10.27 19.24
CA GLU A 152 -5.29 -9.92 19.53
C GLU A 152 -4.33 -10.85 18.80
N THR A 153 -4.58 -12.16 18.88
CA THR A 153 -3.80 -13.18 18.17
C THR A 153 -3.82 -12.94 16.65
N GLY A 154 -4.98 -12.65 16.08
CA GLY A 154 -5.12 -12.39 14.64
C GLY A 154 -4.39 -11.12 14.20
N ALA A 155 -4.53 -10.03 14.95
CA ALA A 155 -3.85 -8.78 14.68
C ALA A 155 -2.33 -8.93 14.77
N CYS A 156 -1.82 -9.58 15.81
CA CYS A 156 -0.39 -9.84 16.01
C CYS A 156 0.20 -10.74 14.92
N VAL A 157 -0.49 -11.83 14.56
CA VAL A 157 -0.05 -12.74 13.50
C VAL A 157 -0.02 -12.02 12.16
N LEU A 158 -1.05 -11.23 11.83
CA LEU A 158 -1.06 -10.44 10.59
C LEU A 158 0.10 -9.45 10.56
N ALA A 159 0.29 -8.67 11.63
CA ALA A 159 1.37 -7.70 11.73
C ALA A 159 2.76 -8.35 11.57
N LEU A 160 2.99 -9.48 12.25
CA LEU A 160 4.26 -10.21 12.19
C LEU A 160 4.54 -10.77 10.80
N ILE A 161 3.54 -11.37 10.15
CA ILE A 161 3.70 -11.92 8.80
C ILE A 161 3.94 -10.80 7.79
N THR A 162 3.20 -9.68 7.88
CA THR A 162 3.41 -8.53 6.99
C THR A 162 4.80 -7.92 7.20
N MET A 163 5.27 -7.81 8.44
CA MET A 163 6.62 -7.34 8.74
C MET A 163 7.69 -8.27 8.13
N LEU A 164 7.58 -9.58 8.35
CA LEU A 164 8.53 -10.55 7.78
C LEU A 164 8.52 -10.52 6.26
N TYR A 165 7.35 -10.45 5.63
CA TYR A 165 7.19 -10.36 4.18
C TYR A 165 7.81 -9.09 3.57
N ILE A 166 7.82 -7.97 4.30
CA ILE A 166 8.40 -6.70 3.82
C ILE A 166 9.92 -6.66 4.02
N MET A 167 10.43 -7.32 5.07
CA MET A 167 11.86 -7.36 5.37
C MET A 167 12.62 -8.35 4.50
N VAL A 168 11.97 -9.47 4.19
CA VAL A 168 12.47 -10.52 3.31
C VAL A 168 11.95 -10.25 1.90
#